data_AF-A0A662VGI3-F1
#
_entry.id   AF-A0A662VGI3-F1
#
_cell.length_a   1.000
_cell.length_b   1.000
_cell.length_c   1.000
_cell.angle_alpha   90.00
_cell.angle_beta   90.00
_cell.angle_gamma   90.00
#
_symmetry.space_group_name_H-M   'P 1'
#
loop_
_entity.id
_entity.type
_entity.pdbx_description
1 polymer ?
#
loop_
_entity_poly.entity_id
_entity_poly.type
_entity_poly.pdbx_seq_one_letter_code
_entity_poly.pdbx_strand_id
1 'polypeptide(L)'
;MIETYPPCEIIGKKILPMIRSYIARELIEKYKFTQMEVAKKLGITQAAVSQYLHHKRGAKSMEEFKEVIPLIEEYSKKLAEKIAVNNISQREIIMEICKICAIIREKYLDKKHDITQ
;
A
#
# COMPACT_ATOMS: atom_id res chain seq x y z
N MET A 1 14.04 6.39 22.41
CA MET A 1 14.35 7.24 21.24
C MET A 1 13.14 8.12 20.99
N ILE A 2 13.29 9.44 21.03
CA ILE A 2 12.21 10.37 20.69
C ILE A 2 12.03 10.28 19.18
N GLU A 3 10.90 9.72 18.74
CA GLU A 3 10.60 9.55 17.32
C GLU A 3 10.08 10.89 16.76
N THR A 4 10.97 11.71 16.22
CA THR A 4 10.66 13.04 15.66
C THR A 4 10.06 12.99 14.25
N TYR A 5 9.84 11.78 13.72
CA TYR A 5 9.29 11.62 12.37
C TYR A 5 7.78 11.87 12.38
N PRO A 6 7.27 12.73 11.49
CA PRO A 6 5.83 12.90 11.37
C PRO A 6 5.19 11.57 10.94
N PRO A 7 3.98 11.26 11.40
CA PRO A 7 3.29 10.00 11.09
C PRO A 7 3.23 9.71 9.59
N CYS A 8 3.04 10.73 8.76
CA CYS A 8 3.01 10.57 7.30
C CYS A 8 4.33 10.02 6.73
N GLU A 9 5.48 10.34 7.32
CA GLU A 9 6.77 9.83 6.89
C GLU A 9 6.95 8.37 7.29
N ILE A 10 6.50 7.98 8.48
CA ILE A 10 6.50 6.59 8.95
C ILE A 10 5.60 5.73 8.04
N ILE A 11 4.37 6.20 7.81
CA ILE A 11 3.40 5.56 6.91
C ILE A 11 3.95 5.50 5.48
N GLY A 12 4.56 6.57 4.97
CA GLY A 12 5.17 6.59 3.65
C GLY A 12 6.31 5.57 3.48
N LYS A 13 7.13 5.38 4.53
CA LYS A 13 8.25 4.42 4.51
C LYS A 13 7.80 2.97 4.69
N LYS A 14 6.75 2.72 5.47
CA LYS A 14 6.34 1.37 5.89
C LYS A 14 5.07 0.85 5.20
N ILE A 15 4.05 1.69 5.09
CA ILE A 15 2.71 1.32 4.61
C ILE A 15 2.56 1.51 3.11
N LEU A 16 3.00 2.64 2.55
CA LEU A 16 2.84 2.89 1.12
C LEU A 16 3.47 1.78 0.24
N PRO A 17 4.68 1.25 0.55
CA PRO A 17 5.22 0.09 -0.16
C PRO A 17 4.38 -1.18 0.01
N MET A 18 3.79 -1.39 1.20
CA MET A 18 2.92 -2.53 1.47
C MET A 18 1.66 -2.48 0.61
N ILE A 19 0.96 -1.33 0.57
CA ILE A 19 -0.24 -1.15 -0.26
C ILE A 19 0.08 -1.41 -1.74
N ARG A 20 1.17 -0.80 -2.25
CA ARG A 20 1.61 -1.03 -3.64
C ARG A 20 1.95 -2.50 -3.92
N SER A 21 2.55 -3.19 -2.95
CA SER A 21 2.86 -4.61 -3.06
C SER A 21 1.61 -5.47 -3.17
N TYR A 22 0.58 -5.18 -2.36
CA TYR A 22 -0.69 -5.90 -2.41
C TYR A 22 -1.43 -5.66 -3.73
N ILE A 23 -1.50 -4.41 -4.20
CA ILE A 23 -2.12 -4.10 -5.51
C ILE A 23 -1.36 -4.79 -6.65
N ALA A 24 -0.03 -4.72 -6.66
CA ALA A 24 0.79 -5.35 -7.68
C ALA A 24 0.58 -6.88 -7.72
N ARG A 25 0.51 -7.52 -6.55
CA ARG A 25 0.28 -8.95 -6.44
C ARG A 25 -1.10 -9.34 -7.00
N GLU A 26 -2.15 -8.62 -6.63
CA GLU A 26 -3.51 -8.86 -7.17
C GLU A 26 -3.55 -8.71 -8.70
N LEU A 27 -2.95 -7.64 -9.24
CA LEU A 27 -2.91 -7.41 -10.69
C LEU A 27 -2.20 -8.54 -11.46
N ILE A 28 -1.14 -9.11 -10.89
CA ILE A 28 -0.35 -10.16 -11.53
C ILE A 28 -1.00 -11.52 -11.34
N GLU A 29 -1.31 -11.90 -10.10
CA GLU A 29 -1.79 -13.25 -9.78
C GLU A 29 -3.22 -13.49 -10.26
N LYS A 30 -4.11 -12.50 -10.08
CA LYS A 30 -5.53 -12.64 -10.44
C LYS A 30 -5.82 -12.14 -11.85
N TYR A 31 -5.31 -10.97 -12.21
CA TYR A 31 -5.63 -10.32 -13.49
C TYR A 31 -4.59 -10.57 -14.59
N LYS A 32 -3.50 -11.31 -14.30
CA LYS A 32 -2.48 -11.76 -15.26
C LYS A 32 -1.71 -10.64 -15.96
N PHE A 33 -1.61 -9.47 -15.32
CA PHE A 33 -0.76 -8.39 -15.80
C PHE A 33 0.72 -8.81 -15.73
N THR A 34 1.52 -8.34 -16.68
CA THR A 34 2.97 -8.40 -16.60
C THR A 34 3.51 -7.38 -15.60
N GLN A 35 4.73 -7.60 -15.09
CA GLN A 35 5.36 -6.64 -14.19
C GLN A 35 5.53 -5.25 -14.83
N MET A 36 5.71 -5.20 -16.16
CA MET A 36 5.84 -3.95 -16.91
C MET A 36 4.52 -3.19 -16.99
N GLU A 37 3.40 -3.87 -17.22
CA GLU A 37 2.06 -3.26 -17.21
C GLU A 37 1.71 -2.72 -15.82
N VAL A 38 2.01 -3.48 -14.77
CA VAL A 38 1.82 -3.02 -13.39
C VAL A 38 2.67 -1.78 -13.09
N ALA A 39 3.95 -1.80 -13.48
CA ALA A 39 4.85 -0.65 -13.33
C ALA A 39 4.27 0.60 -14.00
N LYS A 40 3.78 0.47 -15.24
CA LYS A 40 3.14 1.56 -15.98
C LYS A 40 1.85 2.05 -15.31
N LYS A 41 1.00 1.14 -14.83
CA LYS A 41 -0.27 1.50 -14.17
C LYS A 41 -0.07 2.18 -12.81
N LEU A 42 0.92 1.74 -12.04
CA LEU A 42 1.19 2.25 -10.70
C LEU A 42 2.21 3.41 -10.66
N GLY A 43 2.80 3.76 -11.80
CA GLY A 43 3.79 4.84 -11.89
C GLY A 43 5.09 4.54 -11.12
N ILE A 44 5.54 3.28 -11.14
CA ILE A 44 6.75 2.82 -10.45
C ILE A 44 7.66 2.06 -11.43
N THR A 45 8.87 1.73 -11.00
CA THR A 45 9.79 0.93 -11.82
C THR A 45 9.39 -0.54 -11.83
N GLN A 46 9.66 -1.26 -12.93
CA GLN A 46 9.48 -2.71 -12.98
C GLN A 46 10.35 -3.43 -11.93
N ALA A 47 11.55 -2.90 -11.63
CA ALA A 47 12.37 -3.39 -10.54
C ALA A 47 11.69 -3.26 -9.16
N ALA A 48 10.91 -2.21 -8.91
CA ALA A 48 10.13 -2.08 -7.68
C ALA A 48 9.02 -3.13 -7.60
N VAL A 49 8.35 -3.42 -8.74
CA VAL A 49 7.34 -4.49 -8.82
C VAL A 49 7.97 -5.85 -8.54
N SER A 50 9.10 -6.17 -9.20
CA SER A 50 9.86 -7.40 -8.93
C SER A 50 10.20 -7.53 -7.45
N GLN A 51 10.69 -6.46 -6.82
CA GLN A 51 10.98 -6.47 -5.39
C GLN A 51 9.75 -6.68 -4.52
N TYR A 52 8.57 -6.17 -4.90
CA TYR A 52 7.32 -6.44 -4.18
C TYR A 52 6.89 -7.91 -4.23
N LEU A 53 7.17 -8.60 -5.34
CA LEU A 53 6.83 -10.00 -5.51
C LEU A 53 7.80 -10.93 -4.77
N HIS A 54 9.10 -10.66 -4.86
CA HIS A 54 10.14 -11.52 -4.30
C HIS A 54 10.47 -11.19 -2.84
N HIS A 55 10.26 -9.95 -2.42
CA HIS A 55 10.52 -9.51 -1.07
C HIS A 55 9.27 -8.91 -0.46
N LYS A 56 9.00 -9.29 0.79
CA LYS A 56 8.10 -8.54 1.65
C LYS A 56 8.75 -7.19 2.00
N ARG A 57 8.80 -6.23 1.08
CA ARG A 57 9.01 -4.82 1.44
C ARG A 57 7.84 -4.43 2.35
N GLY A 58 8.04 -4.56 3.65
CA GLY A 58 6.97 -4.51 4.65
C GLY A 58 6.94 -5.68 5.65
N ALA A 59 7.77 -6.72 5.54
CA ALA A 59 7.77 -7.85 6.49
C ALA A 59 7.94 -7.40 7.95
N LYS A 60 8.88 -6.48 8.20
CA LYS A 60 9.08 -5.93 9.54
C LYS A 60 7.91 -5.02 9.98
N SER A 61 7.25 -4.40 9.01
CA SER A 61 6.06 -3.56 9.21
C SER A 61 4.78 -4.38 9.41
N MET A 62 4.75 -5.67 9.02
CA MET A 62 3.55 -6.51 9.14
C MET A 62 3.16 -6.74 10.61
N GLU A 63 4.13 -6.80 11.52
CA GLU A 63 3.82 -7.00 12.95
C GLU A 63 3.26 -5.70 13.58
N GLU A 64 3.90 -4.56 13.30
CA GLU A 64 3.49 -3.24 13.80
C GLU A 64 2.12 -2.80 13.26
N PHE A 65 1.78 -3.21 12.03
CA PHE A 65 0.56 -2.81 11.34
C PHE A 65 -0.40 -3.97 11.08
N LYS A 66 -0.30 -5.06 11.86
CA LYS A 66 -1.05 -6.30 11.63
C LYS A 66 -2.56 -6.10 11.51
N GLU A 67 -3.11 -5.19 12.31
CA GLU A 67 -4.56 -4.91 12.36
C GLU A 67 -5.10 -4.21 11.11
N VAL A 68 -4.25 -3.49 10.37
CA VAL A 68 -4.65 -2.79 9.13
C VAL A 68 -4.39 -3.63 7.89
N ILE A 69 -3.73 -4.78 8.03
CA ILE A 69 -3.48 -5.70 6.90
C ILE A 69 -4.79 -6.12 6.21
N PRO A 70 -5.86 -6.54 6.93
CA PRO A 70 -7.13 -6.90 6.28
C PRO A 70 -7.73 -5.73 5.49
N LEU A 71 -7.60 -4.51 6.00
CA LEU A 71 -8.05 -3.29 5.33
C LEU A 71 -7.24 -3.05 4.05
N ILE A 72 -5.91 -3.18 4.10
CA ILE A 72 -5.03 -3.05 2.93
C ILE A 72 -5.38 -4.09 1.88
N GLU A 73 -5.60 -5.34 2.28
CA GLU A 73 -5.97 -6.43 1.38
C GLU A 73 -7.28 -6.16 0.66
N GLU A 74 -8.33 -5.79 1.39
CA GLU A 74 -9.65 -5.51 0.83
C GLU A 74 -9.60 -4.35 -0.18
N TYR A 75 -8.97 -3.24 0.20
CA TYR A 75 -8.83 -2.08 -0.68
C TYR A 75 -7.96 -2.38 -1.90
N SER A 76 -6.88 -3.13 -1.73
CA SER A 76 -6.00 -3.51 -2.83
C SER A 76 -6.72 -4.36 -3.86
N LYS A 77 -7.57 -5.30 -3.42
CA LYS A 77 -8.43 -6.10 -4.30
C LYS A 77 -9.38 -5.22 -5.11
N LYS A 78 -10.10 -4.32 -4.44
CA LYS A 78 -11.05 -3.38 -5.08
C LYS A 78 -10.36 -2.46 -6.09
N LEU A 79 -9.20 -1.91 -5.74
CA LEU A 79 -8.45 -1.02 -6.62
C LEU A 79 -7.83 -1.79 -7.80
N ALA A 80 -7.26 -2.98 -7.56
CA ALA A 80 -6.74 -3.84 -8.63
C ALA A 80 -7.83 -4.21 -9.63
N GLU A 81 -9.05 -4.51 -9.16
CA GLU A 81 -10.21 -4.74 -10.03
C GLU A 81 -10.51 -3.53 -10.92
N LYS A 82 -10.66 -2.32 -10.33
CA LYS A 82 -10.89 -1.08 -11.09
C LYS A 82 -9.82 -0.83 -12.15
N ILE A 83 -8.55 -1.07 -11.80
CA ILE A 83 -7.41 -0.93 -12.71
C ILE A 83 -7.50 -1.94 -13.85
N ALA A 84 -7.81 -3.21 -13.54
CA ALA A 84 -7.84 -4.30 -14.51
C ALA A 84 -8.95 -4.10 -15.55
N VAL A 85 -10.12 -3.60 -15.13
CA VAL A 85 -11.23 -3.28 -16.05
C VAL A 85 -11.05 -1.93 -16.77
N ASN A 86 -9.89 -1.26 -16.62
CA ASN A 86 -9.59 0.07 -17.17
C ASN A 86 -10.62 1.16 -16.82
N ASN A 87 -11.30 1.04 -15.68
CA ASN A 87 -12.37 1.95 -15.26
C ASN A 87 -11.86 3.07 -14.33
N ILE A 88 -10.57 3.40 -14.41
CA ILE A 88 -9.94 4.37 -13.51
C ILE A 88 -8.68 5.00 -14.15
N SER A 89 -8.53 6.30 -14.00
CA SER A 89 -7.35 7.06 -14.45
C SER A 89 -6.19 6.95 -13.46
N GLN A 90 -4.98 7.31 -13.90
CA GLN A 90 -3.81 7.36 -13.00
C GLN A 90 -4.01 8.29 -11.81
N ARG A 91 -4.68 9.44 -12.02
CA ARG A 91 -4.99 10.38 -10.94
C ARG A 91 -5.88 9.74 -9.88
N GLU A 92 -6.90 9.02 -10.31
CA GLU A 92 -7.81 8.32 -9.40
C GLU A 92 -7.12 7.16 -8.66
N ILE A 93 -6.19 6.43 -9.31
CA ILE A 93 -5.36 5.43 -8.62
C ILE A 93 -4.57 6.08 -7.48
N ILE A 94 -3.94 7.23 -7.73
CA ILE A 94 -3.21 7.98 -6.70
C ILE A 94 -4.15 8.39 -5.56
N MET A 95 -5.34 8.92 -5.88
CA MET A 95 -6.32 9.33 -4.86
C MET A 95 -6.79 8.16 -3.99
N GLU A 96 -7.07 7.00 -4.59
CA GLU A 96 -7.47 5.79 -3.85
C GLU A 96 -6.36 5.31 -2.91
N ILE A 97 -5.10 5.31 -3.38
CA ILE A 97 -3.94 4.99 -2.53
C ILE A 97 -3.78 6.02 -1.39
N CYS A 98 -3.90 7.31 -1.69
CA CYS A 98 -3.81 8.36 -0.68
C CYS A 98 -4.91 8.24 0.39
N LYS A 99 -6.14 7.89 -0.03
CA LYS A 99 -7.28 7.69 0.87
C LYS A 99 -7.02 6.60 1.89
N ILE A 100 -6.55 5.42 1.45
CA ILE A 100 -6.21 4.36 2.40
C ILE A 100 -5.01 4.74 3.28
N CYS A 101 -4.00 5.41 2.76
CA CYS A 101 -2.89 5.90 3.58
C CYS A 101 -3.37 6.86 4.68
N ALA A 102 -4.34 7.73 4.40
CA ALA A 102 -4.92 8.65 5.39
C ALA A 102 -5.68 7.90 6.49
N ILE A 103 -6.51 6.91 6.13
CA ILE A 103 -7.25 6.08 7.09
C ILE A 103 -6.29 5.32 8.02
N ILE A 104 -5.22 4.73 7.47
CA ILE A 104 -4.22 4.01 8.28
C ILE A 104 -3.46 4.98 9.18
N ARG A 105 -3.14 6.19 8.68
CA ARG A 105 -2.47 7.23 9.48
C ARG A 105 -3.32 7.65 10.69
N GLU A 106 -4.62 7.83 10.51
CA GLU A 106 -5.55 8.15 11.62
C GLU A 106 -5.55 7.04 12.66
N LYS A 107 -5.73 5.78 12.24
CA LYS A 107 -5.65 4.62 13.15
C LYS A 107 -4.31 4.52 13.90
N TYR A 108 -3.21 4.80 13.22
CA TYR A 108 -1.88 4.83 13.82
C TYR A 108 -1.73 5.93 14.87
N LEU A 109 -2.33 7.09 14.63
CA LEU A 109 -2.35 8.22 15.56
C LEU A 109 -3.20 7.93 16.80
N ASP A 110 -4.41 7.36 16.61
CA ASP A 110 -5.30 6.98 17.70
C ASP A 110 -4.60 5.99 18.65
N LYS A 111 -3.91 5.00 18.07
CA LYS A 111 -3.11 4.04 18.84
C LYS A 111 -2.01 4.67 19.66
N LYS A 112 -1.31 5.70 19.15
CA LYS A 112 -0.26 6.37 19.95
C LYS A 112 -0.85 7.18 21.11
N HIS A 113 -2.11 7.62 21.01
CA HIS A 113 -2.81 8.30 22.10
C HIS A 113 -3.01 7.38 23.32
N ASP A 114 -3.39 6.11 23.09
CA ASP A 114 -3.65 5.12 24.16
C ASP A 114 -2.40 4.65 24.94
N ILE A 115 -1.18 4.93 24.45
CA ILE A 115 0.09 4.49 25.09
C ILE A 115 0.74 5.65 25.86
N THR A 116 0.14 6.85 25.83
CA THR A 116 0.68 8.07 26.46
C THR A 116 -0.19 8.56 27.63
N GLN A 117 -1.22 7.80 28.02
CA GLN A 117 -1.97 7.93 29.27
C GLN A 117 -1.68 6.73 30.18
#